data_AF-A0A935P6L5-F1
#
_entry.id   AF-A0A935P6L5-F1
#
_cell.length_a   1.000
_cell.length_b   1.000
_cell.length_c   1.000
_cell.angle_alpha   90.00
_cell.angle_beta   90.00
_cell.angle_gamma   90.00
#
_symmetry.space_group_name_H-M   'P 1'
#
loop_
_entity.id
_entity.type
_entity.pdbx_description
1 polymer ?
#
loop_
_entity_poly.entity_id
_entity_poly.type
_entity_poly.pdbx_seq_one_letter_code
_entity_poly.pdbx_strand_id
1 'polypeptide(L)'
;MNKSALLEVAAFYGWILAAIWGGQRLGLSGQVWIGAVLLMGAAVYSTRRHGDGPERLGFSMRWFKPASASMLKVAGPLLLALAVWAAVSPPPPMKKLFFWVLGYPLWAFAQEYALLAFAANRLRNGLGDRTKTIALINGLLFAAVHFPNPMLMTACLLSGVAFTWIFLKTPHLVPPALAHALGGALLSWIFLDQYNAMMVGPAYWKHALTPGPHP
;
A
#
# COMPACT_ATOMS: atom_id res chain seq x y z
N MET A 1 4.41 -17.39 -20.26
CA MET A 1 3.60 -17.34 -19.02
C MET A 1 4.45 -17.94 -17.89
N ASN A 2 5.05 -17.13 -17.01
CA ASN A 2 5.86 -17.65 -15.92
C ASN A 2 4.97 -18.04 -14.73
N LYS A 3 4.64 -19.33 -14.59
CA LYS A 3 3.77 -19.83 -13.51
C LYS A 3 4.38 -19.61 -12.13
N SER A 4 5.71 -19.63 -11.98
CA SER A 4 6.36 -19.41 -10.68
C SER A 4 6.13 -17.99 -10.18
N ALA A 5 6.11 -17.00 -11.07
CA ALA A 5 5.86 -15.61 -10.70
C ALA A 5 4.46 -15.39 -10.11
N LEU A 6 3.44 -16.10 -10.63
CA LEU A 6 2.09 -16.04 -10.08
C LEU A 6 1.99 -16.71 -8.71
N LEU A 7 2.69 -17.83 -8.52
CA LEU A 7 2.78 -18.50 -7.22
C LEU A 7 3.47 -17.62 -6.18
N GLU A 8 4.52 -16.88 -6.56
CA GLU A 8 5.18 -15.92 -5.67
C GLU A 8 4.22 -14.81 -5.21
N VAL A 9 3.38 -14.27 -6.11
CA VAL A 9 2.35 -13.28 -5.74
C VAL A 9 1.30 -13.89 -4.80
N ALA A 10 0.79 -15.08 -5.13
CA ALA A 10 -0.19 -15.77 -4.31
C ALA A 10 0.35 -16.08 -2.90
N ALA A 11 1.59 -16.56 -2.81
CA ALA A 11 2.27 -16.83 -1.54
C ALA A 11 2.50 -15.55 -0.73
N PHE A 12 2.91 -14.47 -1.39
CA PHE A 12 3.14 -13.17 -0.75
C PHE A 12 1.87 -12.61 -0.11
N TYR A 13 0.77 -12.50 -0.88
CA TYR A 13 -0.50 -12.00 -0.37
C TYR A 13 -1.15 -12.98 0.63
N GLY A 14 -1.03 -14.30 0.38
CA GLY A 14 -1.50 -15.32 1.31
C GLY A 14 -0.80 -15.24 2.67
N TRP A 15 0.51 -15.00 2.68
CA TRP A 15 1.27 -14.78 3.90
C TRP A 15 0.82 -13.51 4.64
N ILE A 16 0.61 -12.39 3.94
CA ILE A 16 0.09 -11.16 4.56
C ILE A 16 -1.24 -11.44 5.24
N LEU A 17 -2.18 -12.07 4.54
CA LEU A 17 -3.50 -12.38 5.09
C LEU A 17 -3.40 -13.31 6.29
N ALA A 18 -2.58 -14.37 6.21
CA ALA A 18 -2.35 -15.28 7.32
C ALA A 18 -1.71 -14.58 8.53
N ALA A 19 -0.74 -13.70 8.30
CA ALA A 19 -0.09 -12.93 9.36
C ALA A 19 -1.04 -11.93 10.04
N ILE A 20 -1.85 -11.20 9.25
CA ILE A 20 -2.86 -10.27 9.79
C ILE A 20 -3.92 -11.05 10.57
N TRP A 21 -4.53 -12.06 9.97
CA TRP A 21 -5.69 -12.73 10.54
C TRP A 21 -5.34 -13.75 11.62
N GLY A 22 -4.34 -14.59 11.35
CA GLY A 22 -3.85 -15.58 12.31
C GLY A 22 -3.04 -14.93 13.41
N GLY A 23 -2.08 -14.06 13.06
CA GLY A 23 -1.21 -13.39 14.04
C GLY A 23 -1.99 -12.55 15.06
N GLN A 24 -2.98 -11.78 14.62
CA GLN A 24 -3.83 -11.02 15.55
C GLN A 24 -4.70 -11.90 16.46
N ARG A 25 -5.13 -13.09 15.99
CA ARG A 25 -5.87 -14.05 16.83
C ARG A 25 -4.99 -14.72 17.87
N LEU A 26 -3.74 -14.99 17.51
CA LEU A 26 -2.73 -15.59 18.38
C LEU A 26 -2.08 -14.59 19.35
N GLY A 27 -2.49 -13.32 19.33
CA GLY A 27 -1.90 -12.27 20.17
C GLY A 27 -0.50 -11.83 19.76
N LEU A 28 -0.07 -12.17 18.53
CA LEU A 28 1.25 -11.86 17.99
C LEU A 28 1.33 -10.45 17.35
N SER A 29 0.44 -9.53 17.74
CA SER A 29 0.37 -8.19 17.17
C SER A 29 1.66 -7.38 17.35
N GLY A 30 2.42 -7.64 18.43
CA GLY A 30 3.72 -7.01 18.68
C GLY A 30 4.87 -7.52 17.80
N GLN A 31 4.69 -8.66 17.12
CA GLN A 31 5.72 -9.34 16.33
C GLN A 31 5.47 -9.25 14.81
N VAL A 32 4.40 -8.57 14.39
CA VAL A 32 4.01 -8.44 12.96
C VAL A 32 5.13 -7.83 12.11
N TRP A 33 5.98 -6.98 12.70
CA TRP A 33 7.14 -6.39 12.03
C TRP A 33 8.15 -7.45 11.55
N ILE A 34 8.33 -8.56 12.27
CA ILE A 34 9.21 -9.67 11.86
C ILE A 34 8.67 -10.28 10.57
N GLY A 35 7.36 -10.53 10.52
CA GLY A 35 6.68 -11.03 9.33
C GLY A 35 6.81 -10.07 8.15
N ALA A 36 6.67 -8.77 8.38
CA ALA A 36 6.84 -7.75 7.35
C ALA A 36 8.28 -7.69 6.81
N VAL A 37 9.29 -7.76 7.68
CA VAL A 37 10.70 -7.78 7.29
C VAL A 37 11.04 -9.03 6.48
N LEU A 38 10.61 -10.21 6.92
CA LEU A 38 10.83 -11.46 6.19
C LEU A 38 10.16 -11.43 4.81
N LEU A 39 8.93 -10.91 4.75
CA LEU A 39 8.18 -10.79 3.52
C LEU A 39 8.84 -9.79 2.55
N MET A 40 9.34 -8.66 3.06
CA MET A 40 10.10 -7.70 2.27
C MET A 40 11.41 -8.30 1.77
N GLY A 41 12.11 -9.04 2.62
CA GLY A 41 13.30 -9.80 2.24
C GLY A 41 13.02 -10.81 1.12
N ALA A 42 11.89 -11.53 1.19
CA ALA A 42 11.44 -12.45 0.15
C ALA A 42 11.12 -11.73 -1.17
N ALA A 43 10.47 -10.55 -1.11
CA ALA A 43 10.23 -9.72 -2.28
C ALA A 43 11.53 -9.25 -2.94
N VAL A 44 12.48 -8.74 -2.15
CA VAL A 44 13.82 -8.33 -2.64
C VAL A 44 14.60 -9.53 -3.20
N TYR A 45 14.51 -10.69 -2.57
CA TYR A 45 15.13 -11.91 -3.08
C TYR A 45 14.53 -12.33 -4.42
N SER A 46 13.20 -12.32 -4.55
CA SER A 46 12.51 -12.59 -5.81
C SER A 46 12.94 -11.60 -6.90
N THR A 47 12.97 -10.29 -6.61
CA THR A 47 13.35 -9.30 -7.63
C THR A 47 14.77 -9.53 -8.14
N ARG A 48 15.70 -9.86 -7.25
CA ARG A 48 17.07 -10.29 -7.63
C ARG A 48 17.06 -11.56 -8.47
N ARG A 49 16.29 -12.59 -8.07
CA ARG A 49 16.22 -13.89 -8.75
C ARG A 49 15.66 -13.81 -10.17
N HIS A 50 14.75 -12.87 -10.44
CA HIS A 50 14.20 -12.62 -11.78
C HIS A 50 14.99 -11.55 -12.56
N GLY A 51 16.10 -11.03 -12.01
CA GLY A 51 16.95 -10.06 -12.69
C GLY A 51 16.28 -8.71 -12.94
N ASP A 52 15.42 -8.25 -12.03
CA ASP A 52 14.76 -6.94 -12.19
C ASP A 52 15.79 -5.80 -12.07
N GLY A 53 16.10 -5.15 -13.18
CA GLY A 53 16.98 -3.98 -13.21
C GLY A 53 16.34 -2.72 -12.60
N PRO A 54 17.12 -1.63 -12.42
CA PRO A 54 16.65 -0.38 -11.80
C PRO A 54 15.41 0.22 -12.42
N GLU A 55 15.21 0.07 -13.74
CA GLU A 55 14.01 0.53 -14.43
C GLU A 55 12.78 -0.27 -14.01
N ARG A 56 12.85 -1.61 -13.99
CA ARG A 56 11.73 -2.46 -13.54
C ARG A 56 11.41 -2.24 -12.08
N LEU A 57 12.42 -1.97 -11.25
CA LEU A 57 12.23 -1.65 -9.83
C LEU A 57 11.72 -0.22 -9.58
N GLY A 58 11.69 0.64 -10.60
CA GLY A 58 11.24 2.03 -10.45
C GLY A 58 12.26 2.94 -9.76
N PHE A 59 13.55 2.62 -9.85
CA PHE A 59 14.67 3.43 -9.37
C PHE A 59 15.39 4.21 -10.48
N SER A 60 14.99 4.02 -11.74
CA SER A 60 15.55 4.78 -12.85
C SER A 60 15.00 6.21 -12.89
N MET A 61 15.89 7.21 -12.88
CA MET A 61 15.51 8.62 -13.01
C MET A 61 14.86 8.99 -14.35
N ARG A 62 14.99 8.12 -15.37
CA ARG A 62 14.36 8.30 -16.69
C ARG A 62 12.86 8.59 -16.58
N TRP A 63 12.17 7.91 -15.67
CA TRP A 63 10.72 7.97 -15.54
C TRP A 63 10.24 8.92 -14.44
N PHE A 64 11.14 9.58 -13.72
CA PHE A 64 10.77 10.44 -12.60
C PHE A 64 9.78 11.54 -13.01
N LYS A 65 10.10 12.32 -14.05
CA LYS A 65 9.24 13.40 -14.54
C LYS A 65 7.91 12.88 -15.10
N PRO A 66 7.87 11.89 -16.03
CA PRO A 66 6.62 11.33 -16.54
C PRO A 66 5.72 10.71 -15.46
N ALA A 67 6.30 9.98 -14.50
CA ALA A 67 5.56 9.38 -13.39
C ALA A 67 5.00 10.45 -12.46
N SER A 68 5.79 11.49 -12.14
CA SER A 68 5.34 12.61 -11.31
C SER A 68 4.18 13.37 -11.96
N ALA A 69 4.27 13.67 -13.27
CA ALA A 69 3.20 14.33 -14.00
C ALA A 69 1.92 13.49 -14.05
N SER A 70 2.06 12.18 -14.30
CA SER A 70 0.92 11.25 -14.28
C SER A 70 0.30 11.16 -12.89
N MET A 71 1.12 11.11 -11.84
CA MET A 71 0.61 11.08 -10.47
C MET A 71 -0.09 12.37 -10.07
N LEU A 72 0.47 13.53 -10.41
CA LEU A 72 -0.16 14.81 -10.14
C LEU A 72 -1.52 14.92 -10.85
N LYS A 73 -1.61 14.44 -12.10
CA LYS A 73 -2.87 14.44 -12.84
C LYS A 73 -3.93 13.52 -12.22
N VAL A 74 -3.53 12.34 -11.74
CA VAL A 74 -4.48 11.31 -11.26
C VAL A 74 -4.80 11.45 -9.78
N ALA A 75 -3.79 11.61 -8.92
CA ALA A 75 -3.96 11.70 -7.48
C ALA A 75 -4.03 13.13 -6.96
N GLY A 76 -3.46 14.11 -7.67
CA GLY A 76 -3.38 15.50 -7.21
C GLY A 76 -4.72 16.14 -6.82
N PRO A 77 -5.79 16.05 -7.64
CA PRO A 77 -7.08 16.62 -7.28
C PRO A 77 -7.66 16.03 -5.99
N LEU A 78 -7.57 14.70 -5.82
CA LEU A 78 -8.05 14.04 -4.61
C LEU A 78 -7.21 14.44 -3.39
N LEU A 79 -5.88 14.44 -3.52
CA LEU A 79 -4.99 14.84 -2.44
C LEU A 79 -5.21 16.30 -2.02
N LEU A 80 -5.48 17.19 -2.97
CA LEU A 80 -5.84 18.58 -2.68
C LEU A 80 -7.17 18.66 -1.92
N ALA A 81 -8.20 17.95 -2.37
CA ALA A 81 -9.49 17.91 -1.68
C ALA A 81 -9.36 17.36 -0.24
N LEU A 82 -8.59 16.28 -0.06
CA LEU A 82 -8.29 15.73 1.26
C LEU A 82 -7.49 16.71 2.12
N ALA A 83 -6.54 17.45 1.55
CA ALA A 83 -5.78 18.45 2.29
C ALA A 83 -6.67 19.62 2.77
N VAL A 84 -7.59 20.08 1.92
CA VAL A 84 -8.56 21.12 2.29
C VAL A 84 -9.49 20.62 3.39
N TRP A 85 -9.97 19.38 3.32
CA TRP A 85 -10.80 18.80 4.37
C TRP A 85 -10.03 18.63 5.68
N ALA A 86 -8.79 18.13 5.63
CA ALA A 86 -7.94 18.00 6.81
C ALA A 86 -7.68 19.37 7.49
N ALA A 87 -7.50 20.43 6.70
CA ALA A 87 -7.25 21.79 7.21
C ALA A 87 -8.43 22.38 8.00
N VAL A 88 -9.66 21.92 7.75
CA VAL A 88 -10.86 22.32 8.51
C VAL A 88 -11.27 21.29 9.57
N SER A 89 -10.51 20.20 9.70
CA SER A 89 -10.71 19.14 10.70
C SER A 89 -9.86 19.41 11.95
N PRO A 90 -10.27 18.92 13.14
CA PRO A 90 -9.46 19.06 14.35
C PRO A 90 -8.04 18.51 14.15
N PRO A 91 -6.98 19.20 14.63
CA PRO A 91 -5.61 18.75 14.42
C PRO A 91 -5.32 17.46 15.21
N PRO A 92 -4.45 16.58 14.69
CA PRO A 92 -4.05 15.39 15.40
C PRO A 92 -3.19 15.70 16.64
N PRO A 93 -3.14 14.81 17.64
CA PRO A 93 -2.16 14.89 18.72
C PRO A 93 -0.71 14.92 18.20
N MET A 94 0.16 15.74 18.81
CA MET A 94 1.57 15.92 18.39
C MET A 94 2.37 14.61 18.28
N LYS A 95 2.09 13.60 19.13
CA LYS A 95 2.74 12.28 19.07
C LYS A 95 2.42 11.52 17.78
N LYS A 96 1.21 11.68 17.24
CA LYS A 96 0.80 11.05 15.96
C LYS A 96 1.45 11.77 14.77
N LEU A 97 1.69 13.08 14.88
CA LEU A 97 2.37 13.87 13.86
C LEU A 97 3.80 13.38 13.56
N PHE A 98 4.59 13.02 14.59
CA PHE A 98 5.94 12.49 14.38
C PHE A 98 5.94 11.19 13.57
N PHE A 99 5.02 10.27 13.89
CA PHE A 99 4.87 9.03 13.13
C PHE A 99 4.42 9.30 11.68
N TRP A 100 3.56 10.29 11.45
CA TRP A 100 3.10 10.66 10.10
C TRP A 100 4.19 11.30 9.25
N VAL A 101 5.13 12.03 9.84
CA VAL A 101 6.19 12.72 9.10
C VAL A 101 7.35 11.79 8.76
N LEU A 102 7.71 10.84 9.63
CA LEU A 102 8.89 9.99 9.44
C LEU A 102 8.59 8.50 9.27
N GLY A 103 7.69 7.94 10.08
CA GLY A 103 7.38 6.51 10.04
C GLY A 103 6.49 6.13 8.85
N TYR A 104 5.45 6.92 8.62
CA TYR A 104 4.46 6.63 7.60
C TYR A 104 5.01 6.69 6.16
N PRO A 105 5.89 7.64 5.78
CA PRO A 105 6.49 7.63 4.45
C PRO A 105 7.37 6.40 4.19
N LEU A 106 8.13 5.95 5.20
CA LEU A 106 8.93 4.71 5.08
C LEU A 106 8.03 3.48 4.92
N TRP A 107 6.94 3.43 5.69
CA TRP A 107 5.95 2.36 5.58
C TRP A 107 5.22 2.37 4.22
N ALA A 108 4.79 3.53 3.75
CA ALA A 108 4.19 3.71 2.44
C ALA A 108 5.15 3.28 1.32
N PHE A 109 6.42 3.66 1.41
CA PHE A 109 7.44 3.24 0.45
C PHE A 109 7.64 1.73 0.43
N ALA A 110 7.68 1.07 1.60
CA ALA A 110 7.76 -0.38 1.69
C ALA A 110 6.54 -1.05 1.03
N GLN A 111 5.33 -0.53 1.27
CA GLN A 111 4.12 -1.01 0.62
C GLN A 111 4.13 -0.80 -0.90
N GLU A 112 4.58 0.35 -1.39
CA GLU A 112 4.70 0.61 -2.84
C GLU A 112 5.77 -0.27 -3.49
N TYR A 113 6.88 -0.55 -2.80
CA TYR A 113 7.87 -1.52 -3.29
C TYR A 113 7.23 -2.90 -3.46
N ALA A 114 6.52 -3.38 -2.43
CA ALA A 114 5.81 -4.65 -2.48
C ALA A 114 4.75 -4.71 -3.60
N LEU A 115 3.94 -3.66 -3.71
CA LEU A 115 2.83 -3.57 -4.67
C LEU A 115 3.33 -3.43 -6.10
N LEU A 116 4.28 -2.53 -6.35
CA LEU A 116 4.68 -2.11 -7.69
C LEU A 116 5.95 -2.83 -8.16
N ALA A 117 7.05 -2.69 -7.42
CA ALA A 117 8.34 -3.25 -7.84
C ALA A 117 8.37 -4.79 -7.76
N PHE A 118 7.66 -5.39 -6.81
CA PHE A 118 7.49 -6.83 -6.73
C PHE A 118 6.20 -7.32 -7.42
N ALA A 119 5.02 -7.08 -6.84
CA ALA A 119 3.79 -7.78 -7.25
C ALA A 119 3.36 -7.44 -8.69
N ALA A 120 3.35 -6.17 -9.09
CA ALA A 120 2.99 -5.79 -10.46
C ALA A 120 3.94 -6.40 -11.51
N ASN A 121 5.24 -6.41 -11.24
CA ASN A 121 6.23 -7.03 -12.13
C ASN A 121 6.09 -8.56 -12.19
N ARG A 122 5.81 -9.23 -11.07
CA ARG A 122 5.52 -10.68 -11.05
C ARG A 122 4.24 -11.02 -11.78
N LEU A 123 3.18 -10.24 -11.59
CA LEU A 123 1.94 -10.36 -12.36
C LEU A 123 2.20 -10.16 -13.86
N ARG A 124 3.05 -9.20 -14.26
CA ARG A 124 3.44 -9.00 -15.67
C ARG A 124 4.24 -10.18 -16.22
N ASN A 125 5.18 -10.73 -15.46
CA ASN A 125 5.93 -11.93 -15.85
C ASN A 125 5.02 -13.16 -16.02
N GLY A 126 4.02 -13.27 -15.15
CA GLY A 126 3.02 -14.32 -15.19
C GLY A 126 2.05 -14.15 -16.36
N LEU A 127 1.34 -13.02 -16.41
CA LEU A 127 0.17 -12.77 -17.28
C LEU A 127 0.51 -12.14 -18.64
N GLY A 128 1.77 -11.76 -18.87
CA GLY A 128 2.20 -11.01 -20.05
C GLY A 128 1.86 -9.53 -19.97
N ASP A 129 1.88 -8.82 -21.10
CA ASP A 129 1.73 -7.37 -21.15
C ASP A 129 0.25 -6.91 -21.10
N ARG A 130 -0.46 -7.29 -20.03
CA ARG A 130 -1.89 -7.01 -19.83
C ARG A 130 -2.09 -5.92 -18.78
N THR A 131 -1.55 -4.73 -19.03
CA THR A 131 -1.46 -3.64 -18.04
C THR A 131 -2.76 -3.34 -17.29
N LYS A 132 -3.90 -3.26 -17.99
CA LYS A 132 -5.21 -3.00 -17.34
C LYS A 132 -5.64 -4.13 -16.42
N THR A 133 -5.51 -5.37 -16.88
CA THR A 133 -5.84 -6.57 -16.10
C THR A 133 -4.93 -6.71 -14.88
N ILE A 134 -3.63 -6.47 -15.05
CA ILE A 134 -2.66 -6.51 -13.96
C ILE A 134 -2.99 -5.43 -12.92
N ALA A 135 -3.27 -4.20 -13.36
CA ALA A 135 -3.68 -3.13 -12.46
C ALA A 135 -4.92 -3.48 -11.64
N LEU A 136 -5.96 -4.04 -12.28
CA LEU A 136 -7.16 -4.49 -11.59
C LEU A 136 -6.87 -5.59 -10.57
N ILE A 137 -6.15 -6.64 -10.96
CA ILE A 137 -5.80 -7.75 -10.07
C ILE A 137 -4.98 -7.25 -8.87
N ASN A 138 -3.96 -6.44 -9.13
CA ASN A 138 -3.07 -5.94 -8.08
C ASN A 138 -3.82 -5.03 -7.09
N GLY A 139 -4.71 -4.16 -7.60
CA GLY A 139 -5.58 -3.34 -6.78
C GLY A 139 -6.56 -4.14 -5.93
N LEU A 140 -7.15 -5.21 -6.49
CA LEU A 140 -8.02 -6.12 -5.73
C LEU A 140 -7.26 -6.87 -4.62
N LEU A 141 -6.06 -7.37 -4.91
CA LEU A 141 -5.20 -8.01 -3.91
C LEU A 141 -4.80 -7.04 -2.80
N PHE A 142 -4.46 -5.80 -3.17
CA PHE A 142 -4.14 -4.75 -2.20
C PHE A 142 -5.35 -4.35 -1.35
N ALA A 143 -6.54 -4.24 -1.94
CA ALA A 143 -7.77 -4.02 -1.17
C ALA A 143 -8.06 -5.20 -0.22
N ALA A 144 -7.86 -6.45 -0.67
CA ALA A 144 -8.15 -7.64 0.11
C ALA A 144 -7.34 -7.71 1.42
N VAL A 145 -6.07 -7.28 1.42
CA VAL A 145 -5.27 -7.26 2.66
C VAL A 145 -5.75 -6.22 3.68
N HIS A 146 -6.59 -5.27 3.25
CA HIS A 146 -7.22 -4.27 4.11
C HIS A 146 -8.63 -4.65 4.58
N PHE A 147 -9.11 -5.85 4.22
CA PHE A 147 -10.38 -6.35 4.71
C PHE A 147 -10.37 -6.42 6.26
N PRO A 148 -11.42 -5.93 6.94
CA PRO A 148 -12.75 -5.58 6.42
C PRO A 148 -13.02 -4.08 6.28
N ASN A 149 -12.00 -3.24 6.39
CA ASN A 149 -12.19 -1.81 6.54
C ASN A 149 -12.65 -1.21 5.20
N PRO A 150 -13.93 -0.86 5.01
CA PRO A 150 -14.45 -0.49 3.69
C PRO A 150 -13.83 0.79 3.15
N MET A 151 -13.49 1.73 4.04
CA MET A 151 -12.79 2.96 3.68
C MET A 151 -11.39 2.64 3.13
N LEU A 152 -10.59 1.86 3.86
CA LEU A 152 -9.26 1.47 3.39
C LEU A 152 -9.33 0.59 2.16
N MET A 153 -10.23 -0.39 2.11
CA MET A 153 -10.41 -1.25 0.94
C MET A 153 -10.71 -0.42 -0.30
N THR A 154 -11.56 0.59 -0.20
CA THR A 154 -11.89 1.49 -1.32
C THR A 154 -10.67 2.32 -1.73
N ALA A 155 -9.99 2.94 -0.76
CA ALA A 155 -8.78 3.73 -1.02
C ALA A 155 -7.68 2.87 -1.67
N CYS A 156 -7.42 1.67 -1.14
CA CYS A 156 -6.43 0.72 -1.63
C CYS A 156 -6.81 0.13 -2.99
N LEU A 157 -8.09 -0.12 -3.27
CA LEU A 157 -8.51 -0.57 -4.60
C LEU A 157 -8.24 0.51 -5.64
N LEU A 158 -8.72 1.74 -5.41
CA LEU A 158 -8.58 2.84 -6.37
C LEU A 158 -7.11 3.21 -6.58
N SER A 159 -6.36 3.40 -5.49
CA SER A 159 -4.93 3.70 -5.55
C SER A 159 -4.13 2.54 -6.14
N GLY A 160 -4.40 1.30 -5.71
CA GLY A 160 -3.69 0.12 -6.20
C GLY A 160 -3.86 -0.09 -7.70
N VAL A 161 -5.07 0.12 -8.24
CA VAL A 161 -5.31 0.11 -9.69
C VAL A 161 -4.56 1.26 -10.38
N ALA A 162 -4.75 2.50 -9.91
CA ALA A 162 -4.16 3.67 -10.53
C ALA A 162 -2.63 3.64 -10.54
N PHE A 163 -2.02 3.35 -9.38
CA PHE A 163 -0.57 3.35 -9.18
C PHE A 163 0.07 2.21 -9.96
N THR A 164 -0.53 1.02 -9.96
CA THR A 164 -0.05 -0.09 -10.80
C THR A 164 -0.10 0.27 -12.28
N TRP A 165 -1.20 0.86 -12.75
CA TRP A 165 -1.33 1.27 -14.15
C TRP A 165 -0.29 2.32 -14.55
N ILE A 166 -0.05 3.34 -13.70
CA ILE A 166 0.96 4.38 -13.94
C ILE A 166 2.35 3.76 -13.90
N PHE A 167 2.67 2.97 -12.87
CA PHE A 167 3.98 2.35 -12.71
C PHE A 167 4.36 1.46 -13.89
N LEU A 168 3.45 0.63 -14.39
CA LEU A 168 3.73 -0.24 -15.53
C LEU A 168 3.98 0.52 -16.84
N LYS A 169 3.57 1.79 -16.93
CA LYS A 169 3.82 2.67 -18.08
C LYS A 169 5.03 3.58 -17.89
N THR A 170 5.22 4.08 -16.68
CA THR A 170 6.29 4.99 -16.28
C THR A 170 6.88 4.50 -14.95
N PRO A 171 7.77 3.48 -14.98
CA PRO A 171 8.27 2.82 -13.77
C PRO A 171 9.07 3.75 -12.87
N HIS A 172 8.44 4.26 -11.81
CA HIS A 172 9.10 5.02 -10.76
C HIS A 172 8.35 4.88 -9.42
N LEU A 173 9.08 4.57 -8.34
CA LEU A 173 8.47 4.34 -7.02
C LEU A 173 8.18 5.61 -6.22
N VAL A 174 9.03 6.64 -6.35
CA VAL A 174 8.93 7.84 -5.49
C VAL A 174 7.58 8.58 -5.62
N PRO A 175 7.08 8.94 -6.82
CA PRO A 175 5.81 9.65 -6.92
C PRO A 175 4.60 8.92 -6.31
N PRO A 176 4.35 7.62 -6.60
CA PRO A 176 3.26 6.90 -5.95
C PRO A 176 3.48 6.73 -4.44
N ALA A 177 4.72 6.52 -3.97
CA ALA A 177 5.00 6.40 -2.54
C ALA A 177 4.71 7.70 -1.77
N LEU A 178 5.03 8.87 -2.35
CA LEU A 178 4.68 10.16 -1.76
C LEU A 178 3.16 10.40 -1.78
N ALA A 179 2.49 10.04 -2.88
CA ALA A 179 1.04 10.15 -2.98
C ALA A 179 0.33 9.24 -1.96
N HIS A 180 0.81 8.02 -1.77
CA HIS A 180 0.34 7.10 -0.73
C HIS A 180 0.57 7.70 0.66
N ALA A 181 1.80 8.10 0.97
CA ALA A 181 2.15 8.64 2.28
C ALA A 181 1.26 9.84 2.65
N LEU A 182 1.10 10.79 1.73
CA LEU A 182 0.25 11.94 1.93
C LEU A 182 -1.23 11.55 2.06
N GLY A 183 -1.75 10.74 1.13
CA GLY A 183 -3.16 10.32 1.16
C GLY A 183 -3.52 9.55 2.43
N GLY A 184 -2.67 8.63 2.86
CA GLY A 184 -2.89 7.87 4.10
C GLY A 184 -2.76 8.72 5.36
N ALA A 185 -1.85 9.69 5.40
CA ALA A 185 -1.76 10.65 6.50
C ALA A 185 -3.00 11.54 6.57
N LEU A 186 -3.47 12.06 5.43
CA LEU A 186 -4.68 12.89 5.36
C LEU A 186 -5.94 12.13 5.77
N LEU A 187 -6.12 10.90 5.27
CA LEU A 187 -7.24 10.04 5.69
C LEU A 187 -7.16 9.72 7.19
N SER A 188 -5.96 9.42 7.70
CA SER A 188 -5.76 9.19 9.14
C SER A 188 -6.07 10.43 9.97
N TRP A 189 -5.80 11.62 9.46
CA TRP A 189 -6.17 12.89 10.10
C TRP A 189 -7.68 13.07 10.13
N ILE A 190 -8.33 13.04 8.96
CA ILE A 190 -9.77 13.31 8.84
C ILE A 190 -10.59 12.34 9.68
N PHE A 191 -10.21 11.06 9.70
CA PHE A 191 -11.02 9.99 10.30
C PHE A 191 -10.49 9.48 11.64
N LEU A 192 -9.56 10.21 12.27
CA LEU A 192 -8.82 9.78 13.45
C LEU A 192 -9.71 9.25 14.60
N ASP A 193 -10.87 9.89 14.79
CA ASP A 193 -11.79 9.66 15.91
C ASP A 193 -13.16 9.11 15.47
N GLN A 194 -13.34 8.83 14.17
CA GLN A 194 -14.64 8.43 13.61
C GLN A 194 -14.68 6.98 13.13
N TYR A 195 -13.51 6.42 12.81
CA TYR A 195 -13.40 5.05 12.31
C TYR A 195 -12.23 4.34 12.97
N ASN A 196 -12.23 3.01 12.89
CA ASN A 196 -11.03 2.20 13.08
C ASN A 196 -10.09 2.41 11.89
N ALA A 197 -9.72 3.68 11.64
CA ALA A 197 -9.42 4.22 10.32
C ALA A 197 -8.29 3.45 9.62
N MET A 198 -7.32 2.97 10.40
CA MET A 198 -6.16 2.22 9.92
C MET A 198 -6.14 0.76 10.37
N MET A 199 -7.18 0.27 11.05
CA MET A 199 -7.25 -1.12 11.53
C MET A 199 -7.75 -2.04 10.41
N VAL A 200 -7.17 -3.24 10.38
CA VAL A 200 -7.48 -4.32 9.43
C VAL A 200 -7.46 -5.66 10.16
N GLY A 201 -8.12 -6.68 9.59
CA GLY A 201 -8.23 -7.98 10.26
C GLY A 201 -8.98 -7.93 11.58
N PRO A 202 -8.91 -8.98 12.43
CA PRO A 202 -9.62 -9.09 13.69
C PRO A 202 -9.60 -7.83 14.59
N ALA A 203 -8.53 -7.04 14.55
CA ALA A 203 -8.41 -5.77 15.29
C ALA A 203 -9.50 -4.75 14.92
N TYR A 204 -9.95 -4.72 13.65
CA TYR A 204 -11.03 -3.85 13.19
C TYR A 204 -12.34 -4.14 13.94
N TRP A 205 -12.72 -5.41 14.08
CA TRP A 205 -13.95 -5.78 14.80
C TRP A 205 -13.83 -5.57 16.30
N LYS A 206 -12.66 -5.87 16.89
CA LYS A 206 -12.44 -5.65 18.33
C LYS A 206 -12.70 -4.20 18.72
N HIS A 207 -12.22 -3.24 17.94
CA HIS A 207 -12.50 -1.82 18.19
C HIS A 207 -13.92 -1.41 17.79
N ALA A 208 -14.50 -1.97 16.72
CA ALA A 208 -15.89 -1.68 16.34
C ALA A 208 -16.91 -2.11 17.41
N LEU A 209 -16.58 -3.14 18.21
CA LEU A 209 -17.44 -3.67 19.28
C LEU A 209 -17.19 -3.01 20.65
N THR A 210 -16.18 -2.14 20.78
CA THR A 210 -15.86 -1.43 22.02
C THR A 210 -15.63 0.06 21.75
N PRO A 211 -16.68 0.85 21.46
CA PRO A 211 -16.58 2.30 21.35
C PRO A 211 -16.32 2.90 22.75
N GLY A 212 -15.06 3.01 23.14
CA GLY A 212 -14.61 3.72 24.33
C GLY A 212 -14.07 5.11 23.98
N PRO A 213 -14.05 6.07 24.92
CA PRO A 213 -13.49 7.39 24.67
C PRO A 213 -12.02 7.25 24.26
N HIS A 214 -11.69 7.82 23.11
CA HIS A 214 -10.35 7.78 22.54
C HIS A 214 -9.34 8.43 23.50
N PRO A 215 -8.18 7.81 23.78
CA PRO A 215 -7.05 8.48 24.42
C PRO A 215 -6.35 9.47 23.49
#